data_AF-A0A1I4XIR8-F1
#
_entry.id   AF-A0A1I4XIR8-F1
#
_cell.length_a   1.000
_cell.length_b   1.000
_cell.length_c   1.000
_cell.angle_alpha   90.00
_cell.angle_beta   90.00
_cell.angle_gamma   90.00
#
_symmetry.space_group_name_H-M   'P 1'
#
loop_
_entity.id
_entity.type
_entity.pdbx_description
1 polymer ?
#
loop_
_entity_poly.entity_id
_entity_poly.type
_entity_poly.pdbx_seq_one_letter_code
_entity_poly.pdbx_strand_id
1 'polypeptide(L)'
;MKKIYLFLLLLCLQQISAQFTENDVKFWVGTGSKKAYFIADFNDSDNPTSYAWGFRYDANNLTMEDLINAIDAVDSKLETEVPSGFLYSINYNHHTPSLEDYWSTWSGPTAENMHLNNGANNDPLVDGKWYGASFGYGSTPTTPPLSHPSPPVAAYNFSWYNSSQITNWIGTGNNTSLVIIDFGTSSSAGEAHSFVFGIKYNGSLNAEQALQLIHAQAPYFNFTSGSNKISTLSLNNFTGNASGTNTWKLFKGKDLSSWRGQTNLSQIQLGNNDWLGLSFGQRQPFTPREASNLILGVSENSKKEFRIYPNPASDFIRIENAEDLKEVNIYAVSGQKVLTGNTTKINIQTLKAGIYLVEIKTSKNTTVHKIIKK
;
A
#
# COMPACT_ATOMS: atom_id res chain seq x y z
N MET A 1 46.90 -30.50 17.89
CA MET A 1 46.24 -30.23 16.60
C MET A 1 45.17 -31.29 16.41
N LYS A 2 43.87 -31.08 16.21
CA LYS A 2 42.91 -29.95 16.26
C LYS A 2 41.62 -30.60 16.79
N LYS A 3 40.97 -29.99 17.78
CA LYS A 3 39.66 -30.43 18.30
C LYS A 3 38.59 -30.02 17.29
N ILE A 4 37.74 -30.96 16.90
CA ILE A 4 36.52 -30.71 16.12
C ILE A 4 35.49 -30.11 17.09
N TYR A 5 35.23 -28.81 16.93
CA TYR A 5 34.13 -28.13 17.57
C TYR A 5 32.87 -28.41 16.75
N LEU A 6 31.99 -29.25 17.28
CA LEU A 6 30.66 -29.46 16.74
C LEU A 6 29.80 -28.24 17.07
N PHE A 7 29.80 -27.30 16.14
CA PHE A 7 28.71 -26.42 15.71
C PHE A 7 27.44 -26.45 16.59
N LEU A 8 27.48 -25.77 17.75
CA LEU A 8 26.28 -25.33 18.46
C LEU A 8 26.07 -23.84 18.16
N LEU A 9 25.92 -23.51 16.88
CA LEU A 9 25.38 -22.23 16.46
C LEU A 9 23.86 -22.34 16.62
N LEU A 10 23.38 -22.24 17.87
CA LEU A 10 22.00 -21.83 18.10
C LEU A 10 21.89 -20.43 17.50
N LEU A 11 21.42 -20.37 16.25
CA LEU A 11 20.90 -19.15 15.66
C LEU A 11 19.89 -18.59 16.66
N CYS A 12 20.26 -17.49 17.32
CA CYS A 12 19.27 -16.49 17.68
C CYS A 12 18.62 -16.05 16.36
N LEU A 13 17.53 -16.73 15.98
CA LEU A 13 16.52 -16.17 15.10
C LEU A 13 15.89 -15.02 15.87
N GLN A 14 16.63 -13.90 15.99
CA GLN A 14 15.97 -12.63 16.20
C GLN A 14 15.04 -12.48 15.01
N GLN A 15 13.74 -12.43 15.29
CA GLN A 15 12.73 -12.04 14.33
C GLN A 15 13.12 -10.62 13.87
N ILE A 16 13.83 -10.52 12.74
CA ILE A 16 14.06 -9.23 12.09
C ILE A 16 12.70 -8.84 11.52
N SER A 17 11.90 -8.14 12.33
CA SER A 17 10.78 -7.39 11.79
C SER A 17 11.36 -6.36 10.81
N ALA A 18 10.71 -6.17 9.67
CA ALA A 18 11.09 -5.10 8.76
C ALA A 18 11.01 -3.76 9.51
N GLN A 19 12.07 -2.96 9.39
CA GLN A 19 12.17 -1.63 9.99
C GLN A 19 11.23 -0.67 9.27
N PHE A 20 10.54 0.22 9.99
CA PHE A 20 9.73 1.27 9.38
C PHE A 20 10.64 2.41 8.93
N THR A 21 10.51 2.81 7.66
CA THR A 21 11.39 3.78 7.02
C THR A 21 10.61 4.94 6.41
N GLU A 22 11.33 5.92 5.90
CA GLU A 22 10.72 7.05 5.18
C GLU A 22 9.90 6.66 3.95
N ASN A 23 10.19 5.50 3.33
CA ASN A 23 9.45 5.00 2.17
C ASN A 23 8.06 4.46 2.55
N ASP A 24 7.89 4.14 3.83
CA ASP A 24 6.64 3.62 4.36
C ASP A 24 5.64 4.74 4.65
N VAL A 25 6.13 5.96 4.91
CA VAL A 25 5.30 7.16 5.16
C VAL A 25 4.45 7.52 3.95
N LYS A 26 3.13 7.63 4.16
CA LYS A 26 2.15 7.95 3.10
C LYS A 26 1.58 9.35 3.21
N PHE A 27 1.18 9.77 4.40
CA PHE A 27 0.61 11.11 4.58
C PHE A 27 1.71 12.14 4.82
N TRP A 28 1.99 12.90 3.76
CA TRP A 28 2.91 14.04 3.79
C TRP A 28 2.16 15.36 3.86
N VAL A 29 2.56 16.21 4.80
CA VAL A 29 2.05 17.56 5.01
C VAL A 29 3.13 18.58 4.66
N GLY A 30 2.72 19.78 4.24
CA GLY A 30 3.63 20.88 3.94
C GLY A 30 4.35 20.72 2.59
N THR A 31 5.26 21.65 2.33
CA THR A 31 6.07 21.73 1.12
C THR A 31 7.49 22.14 1.47
N GLY A 32 8.45 21.65 0.70
CA GLY A 32 9.84 22.06 0.84
C GLY A 32 10.81 20.95 0.51
N SER A 33 12.09 21.30 0.50
CA SER A 33 13.19 20.38 0.20
C SER A 33 13.59 19.53 1.40
N LYS A 34 13.46 20.05 2.62
CA LYS A 34 13.74 19.30 3.86
C LYS A 34 12.52 18.47 4.26
N LYS A 35 12.79 17.39 5.00
CA LYS A 35 11.78 16.46 5.52
C LYS A 35 11.99 16.17 7.00
N ALA A 36 10.91 15.91 7.71
CA ALA A 36 10.90 15.40 9.08
C ALA A 36 9.73 14.42 9.23
N TYR A 37 9.80 13.59 10.26
CA TYR A 37 8.81 12.53 10.50
C TYR A 37 8.24 12.64 11.90
N PHE A 38 6.94 12.44 12.04
CA PHE A 38 6.27 12.43 13.33
C PHE A 38 5.68 11.05 13.60
N ILE A 39 5.87 10.53 14.80
CA ILE A 39 5.21 9.33 15.29
C ILE A 39 4.40 9.68 16.54
N ALA A 40 3.12 9.29 16.56
CA ALA A 40 2.31 9.28 17.77
C ALA A 40 1.99 7.84 18.16
N ASP A 41 2.40 7.43 19.35
CA ASP A 41 2.10 6.12 19.94
C ASP A 41 1.18 6.29 21.16
N PHE A 42 -0.03 5.76 21.02
CA PHE A 42 -1.10 5.93 21.99
C PHE A 42 -0.99 4.93 23.15
N ASN A 43 -0.17 3.87 23.02
CA ASN A 43 0.02 2.82 24.04
C ASN A 43 -1.29 2.30 24.66
N ASP A 44 -2.33 2.23 23.84
CA ASP A 44 -3.62 1.68 24.24
C ASP A 44 -3.76 0.21 23.81
N SER A 45 -4.93 -0.37 24.08
CA SER A 45 -5.23 -1.74 23.69
C SER A 45 -5.70 -1.89 22.24
N ASP A 46 -5.74 -0.79 21.48
CA ASP A 46 -6.15 -0.82 20.07
C ASP A 46 -5.02 -1.33 19.16
N ASN A 47 -5.32 -1.58 17.90
CA ASN A 47 -4.32 -2.02 16.93
C ASN A 47 -4.66 -1.47 15.55
N PRO A 48 -3.76 -0.70 14.91
CA PRO A 48 -2.43 -0.31 15.39
C PRO A 48 -2.50 0.69 16.56
N THR A 49 -1.43 0.79 17.35
CA THR A 49 -1.31 1.78 18.44
C THR A 49 -0.46 3.00 18.05
N SER A 50 0.32 2.90 16.98
CA SER A 50 1.35 3.86 16.61
C SER A 50 1.25 4.24 15.13
N TYR A 51 1.27 5.54 14.84
CA TYR A 51 1.07 6.10 13.50
C TYR A 51 2.15 7.11 13.15
N ALA A 52 2.53 7.14 11.86
CA ALA A 52 3.57 8.02 11.34
C ALA A 52 3.09 8.93 10.21
N TRP A 53 3.45 10.22 10.30
CA TRP A 53 3.26 11.24 9.27
C TRP A 53 4.60 11.79 8.79
N GLY A 54 4.62 12.34 7.58
CA GLY A 54 5.75 13.07 7.04
C GLY A 54 5.45 14.57 6.95
N PHE A 55 6.46 15.40 7.17
CA PHE A 55 6.37 16.85 7.05
C PHE A 55 7.48 17.38 6.15
N ARG A 56 7.11 18.22 5.18
CA ARG A 56 8.06 18.92 4.29
C ARG A 56 8.11 20.39 4.62
N TYR A 57 9.32 20.94 4.67
CA TYR A 57 9.55 22.33 5.07
C TYR A 57 10.84 22.89 4.47
N ASP A 58 10.92 24.22 4.37
CA ASP A 58 12.16 24.95 4.07
C ASP A 58 12.49 26.03 5.11
N ALA A 59 11.48 26.46 5.89
CA ALA A 59 11.65 27.47 6.93
C ALA A 59 12.70 27.05 7.96
N ASN A 60 13.39 28.04 8.51
CA ASN A 60 14.39 27.83 9.56
C ASN A 60 13.75 27.97 10.93
N ASN A 61 14.42 27.42 11.94
CA ASN A 61 14.03 27.54 13.35
C ASN A 61 12.64 26.97 13.68
N LEU A 62 12.14 26.03 12.85
CA LEU A 62 10.98 25.23 13.21
C LEU A 62 11.35 24.21 14.29
N THR A 63 10.35 23.80 15.06
CA THR A 63 10.45 22.85 16.18
C THR A 63 9.53 21.66 15.95
N MET A 64 9.61 20.66 16.83
CA MET A 64 8.66 19.55 16.86
C MET A 64 7.22 20.03 17.07
N GLU A 65 6.99 21.10 17.85
CA GLU A 65 5.68 21.72 18.00
C GLU A 65 5.13 22.24 16.66
N ASP A 66 5.94 22.94 15.86
CA ASP A 66 5.52 23.42 14.54
C ASP A 66 5.15 22.27 13.60
N LEU A 67 5.88 21.16 13.67
CA LEU A 67 5.60 19.95 12.90
C LEU A 67 4.27 19.29 13.32
N ILE A 68 4.00 19.20 14.63
CA ILE A 68 2.73 18.65 15.15
C ILE A 68 1.56 19.55 14.72
N ASN A 69 1.67 20.86 14.97
CA ASN A 69 0.64 21.83 14.62
C ASN A 69 0.36 21.88 13.11
N ALA A 70 1.40 21.71 12.27
CA ALA A 70 1.22 21.65 10.82
C ALA A 70 0.42 20.42 10.39
N ILE A 71 0.62 19.26 11.02
CA ILE A 71 -0.13 18.03 10.74
C ILE A 71 -1.58 18.19 11.21
N ASP A 72 -1.79 18.63 12.46
CA ASP A 72 -3.12 18.88 13.05
C ASP A 72 -3.97 19.83 12.19
N ALA A 73 -3.35 20.89 11.66
CA ALA A 73 -4.02 21.83 10.77
C ALA A 73 -4.53 21.24 9.45
N VAL A 74 -4.05 20.07 9.02
CA VAL A 74 -4.38 19.44 7.73
C VAL A 74 -5.13 18.11 7.91
N ASP A 75 -4.78 17.33 8.92
CA ASP A 75 -5.41 16.07 9.24
C ASP A 75 -6.49 16.28 10.30
N SER A 76 -7.73 16.53 9.86
CA SER A 76 -8.86 16.76 10.77
C SER A 76 -9.26 15.55 11.63
N LYS A 77 -8.52 14.43 11.55
CA LYS A 77 -8.66 13.28 12.45
C LYS A 77 -7.66 13.31 13.59
N LEU A 78 -6.60 14.10 13.47
CA LEU A 78 -5.64 14.39 14.53
C LEU A 78 -6.11 15.66 15.24
N GLU A 79 -6.10 15.64 16.57
CA GLU A 79 -6.37 16.82 17.40
C GLU A 79 -5.27 16.90 18.46
N THR A 80 -4.58 18.03 18.55
CA THR A 80 -3.46 18.19 19.49
C THR A 80 -3.57 19.46 20.32
N GLU A 81 -3.05 19.40 21.54
CA GLU A 81 -2.93 20.57 22.41
C GLU A 81 -1.49 20.69 22.91
N VAL A 82 -0.82 21.80 22.58
CA VAL A 82 0.55 22.10 23.00
C VAL A 82 0.64 23.43 23.77
N PRO A 83 -0.04 23.57 24.93
CA PRO A 83 -0.05 24.83 25.68
C PRO A 83 1.36 25.19 26.18
N SER A 84 1.82 26.38 25.80
CA SER A 84 3.14 26.93 26.20
C SER A 84 4.32 25.99 25.90
N GLY A 85 4.23 25.21 24.82
CA GLY A 85 5.29 24.28 24.40
C GLY A 85 5.31 22.92 25.09
N PHE A 86 4.36 22.66 25.99
CA PHE A 86 4.15 21.35 26.61
C PHE A 86 3.11 20.55 25.82
N LEU A 87 3.48 19.36 25.35
CA LEU A 87 2.54 18.46 24.67
C LEU A 87 1.54 17.88 25.69
N TYR A 88 0.33 18.41 25.68
CA TYR A 88 -0.71 18.08 26.65
C TYR A 88 -1.59 16.91 26.18
N SER A 89 -2.06 16.95 24.93
CA SER A 89 -2.92 15.90 24.39
C SER A 89 -2.68 15.66 22.89
N ILE A 90 -2.89 14.42 22.49
CA ILE A 90 -3.01 14.00 21.09
C ILE A 90 -4.18 13.01 21.04
N ASN A 91 -5.17 13.28 20.21
CA ASN A 91 -6.22 12.33 19.83
C ASN A 91 -6.10 12.02 18.35
N TYR A 92 -6.34 10.77 17.96
CA TYR A 92 -6.38 10.40 16.55
C TYR A 92 -7.42 9.33 16.25
N ASN A 93 -8.42 9.67 15.43
CA ASN A 93 -9.55 8.81 15.10
C ASN A 93 -10.32 8.28 16.33
N HIS A 94 -9.96 7.08 16.81
CA HIS A 94 -10.57 6.40 17.95
C HIS A 94 -9.62 6.28 19.14
N HIS A 95 -8.37 6.71 18.97
CA HIS A 95 -7.38 6.79 20.03
C HIS A 95 -7.61 8.08 20.81
N THR A 96 -8.15 7.93 22.02
CA THR A 96 -8.42 9.02 22.96
C THR A 96 -7.83 8.63 24.32
N PRO A 97 -6.55 8.92 24.56
CA PRO A 97 -5.88 8.54 25.80
C PRO A 97 -6.53 9.11 27.05
N SER A 98 -6.29 8.47 28.19
CA SER A 98 -6.82 8.94 29.47
C SER A 98 -6.17 10.27 29.87
N LEU A 99 -6.80 10.96 30.84
CA LEU A 99 -6.24 12.19 31.42
C LEU A 99 -5.27 11.93 32.59
N GLU A 100 -5.00 10.66 32.91
CA GLU A 100 -4.26 10.27 34.12
C GLU A 100 -2.75 10.19 33.89
N ASP A 101 -2.32 9.90 32.67
CA ASP A 101 -0.93 9.80 32.27
C ASP A 101 -0.55 10.93 31.30
N TYR A 102 0.76 11.06 31.06
CA TYR A 102 1.35 12.12 30.27
C TYR A 102 1.96 11.61 28.97
N TRP A 103 2.04 12.50 28.00
CA TRP A 103 2.82 12.32 26.79
C TRP A 103 4.31 12.57 27.06
N SER A 104 5.13 11.63 26.63
CA SER A 104 6.58 11.78 26.56
C SER A 104 7.01 12.11 25.13
N THR A 105 8.08 12.90 24.97
CA THR A 105 8.55 13.38 23.66
C THR A 105 9.96 12.86 23.37
N TRP A 106 10.19 12.52 22.11
CA TRP A 106 11.32 11.74 21.65
C TRP A 106 11.81 12.25 20.31
N SER A 107 13.08 12.03 20.01
CA SER A 107 13.58 12.20 18.65
C SER A 107 14.85 11.40 18.39
N GLY A 108 15.16 11.17 17.11
CA GLY A 108 16.32 10.36 16.73
C GLY A 108 16.50 10.19 15.22
N PRO A 109 17.56 9.46 14.82
CA PRO A 109 17.86 9.24 13.40
C PRO A 109 16.90 8.29 12.68
N THR A 110 16.19 7.40 13.40
CA THR A 110 15.24 6.45 12.81
C THR A 110 14.02 6.28 13.72
N ALA A 111 12.94 5.67 13.19
CA ALA A 111 11.73 5.37 13.96
C ALA A 111 11.98 4.52 15.21
N GLU A 112 12.95 3.59 15.15
CA GLU A 112 13.27 2.63 16.20
C GLU A 112 14.42 3.05 17.10
N ASN A 113 15.12 4.14 16.75
CA ASN A 113 16.25 4.63 17.52
C ASN A 113 15.99 6.09 17.88
N MET A 114 15.21 6.27 18.95
CA MET A 114 14.90 7.58 19.51
C MET A 114 15.38 7.69 20.96
N HIS A 115 15.66 8.92 21.36
CA HIS A 115 15.99 9.28 22.72
C HIS A 115 15.01 10.34 23.22
N LEU A 116 14.83 10.43 24.53
CA LEU A 116 14.05 11.51 25.13
C LEU A 116 14.61 12.86 24.70
N ASN A 117 13.71 13.77 24.33
CA ASN A 117 14.08 15.13 23.98
C ASN A 117 13.59 16.12 25.05
N ASN A 118 13.82 17.42 24.81
CA ASN A 118 13.52 18.48 25.77
C ASN A 118 12.09 19.05 25.63
N GLY A 119 11.14 18.27 25.08
CA GLY A 119 9.78 18.74 24.81
C GLY A 119 9.59 19.22 23.37
N ALA A 120 8.33 19.34 22.95
CA ALA A 120 7.94 19.66 21.58
C ALA A 120 8.49 21.02 21.10
N ASN A 121 8.49 22.05 21.95
CA ASN A 121 8.97 23.38 21.58
C ASN A 121 10.52 23.51 21.60
N ASN A 122 11.22 22.61 22.28
CA ASN A 122 12.68 22.73 22.47
C ASN A 122 13.50 21.77 21.60
N ASP A 123 12.87 21.03 20.68
CA ASP A 123 13.55 20.14 19.75
C ASP A 123 13.46 20.69 18.31
N PRO A 124 14.52 21.35 17.81
CA PRO A 124 14.52 21.93 16.47
C PRO A 124 14.37 20.89 15.36
N LEU A 125 13.69 21.27 14.28
CA LEU A 125 13.60 20.46 13.06
C LEU A 125 14.97 20.32 12.39
N VAL A 126 15.34 19.07 12.11
CA VAL A 126 16.54 18.67 11.36
C VAL A 126 16.11 17.82 10.18
N ASP A 127 16.71 18.06 9.00
CA ASP A 127 16.38 17.33 7.79
C ASP A 127 16.63 15.82 7.97
N GLY A 128 15.61 15.01 7.68
CA GLY A 128 15.60 13.56 7.83
C GLY A 128 15.39 13.04 9.26
N LYS A 129 15.24 13.90 10.27
CA LYS A 129 15.10 13.47 11.68
C LYS A 129 13.67 12.99 11.99
N TRP A 130 13.59 12.00 12.86
CA TRP A 130 12.33 11.47 13.38
C TRP A 130 12.02 12.06 14.76
N TYR A 131 10.75 12.41 14.97
CA TYR A 131 10.19 12.94 16.20
C TYR A 131 9.05 12.03 16.65
N GLY A 132 8.90 11.87 17.95
CA GLY A 132 8.00 10.89 18.53
C GLY A 132 7.28 11.41 19.76
N ALA A 133 6.02 11.06 19.91
CA ALA A 133 5.23 11.22 21.13
C ALA A 133 4.73 9.84 21.56
N SER A 134 4.90 9.51 22.84
CA SER A 134 4.49 8.21 23.42
C SER A 134 3.71 8.44 24.70
N PHE A 135 2.47 7.95 24.75
CA PHE A 135 1.56 8.11 25.88
C PHE A 135 1.83 7.07 26.98
N GLY A 136 1.44 7.35 28.23
CA GLY A 136 1.53 6.38 29.32
C GLY A 136 2.78 6.53 30.19
N TYR A 137 3.28 7.76 30.36
CA TYR A 137 4.27 8.09 31.39
C TYR A 137 3.59 8.76 32.60
N GLY A 138 3.94 8.36 33.83
CA GLY A 138 3.15 8.74 35.01
C GLY A 138 3.56 8.02 36.29
N SER A 139 2.79 8.25 37.36
CA SER A 139 3.14 7.86 38.75
C SER A 139 2.30 6.72 39.32
N THR A 140 1.46 6.07 38.52
CA THR A 140 0.61 4.98 39.01
C THR A 140 1.33 3.63 38.95
N PRO A 141 0.99 2.66 39.81
CA PRO A 141 1.57 1.30 39.75
C PRO A 141 1.29 0.55 38.44
N THR A 142 0.31 1.02 37.65
CA THR A 142 -0.10 0.44 36.37
C THR A 142 0.47 1.18 35.17
N THR A 143 1.14 2.31 35.37
CA THR A 143 1.72 3.10 34.29
C THR A 143 2.91 2.33 33.66
N PRO A 144 2.92 2.11 32.33
CA PRO A 144 4.05 1.47 31.64
C PRO A 144 5.39 2.19 31.89
N PRO A 145 6.52 1.48 31.80
CA PRO A 145 7.83 2.13 31.84
C PRO A 145 7.98 3.07 30.66
N LEU A 146 8.61 4.21 30.89
CA LEU A 146 8.89 5.22 29.86
C LEU A 146 9.59 4.57 28.64
N SER A 147 8.90 4.58 27.50
CA SER A 147 9.39 3.98 26.25
C SER A 147 9.17 4.93 25.08
N HIS A 148 10.12 4.90 24.14
CA HIS A 148 9.94 5.56 22.86
C HIS A 148 8.78 4.91 22.08
N PRO A 149 8.23 5.59 21.07
CA PRO A 149 7.16 5.05 20.25
C PRO A 149 7.49 3.66 19.71
N SER A 150 6.51 2.76 19.80
CA SER A 150 6.51 1.46 19.14
C SER A 150 6.52 1.61 17.61
N PRO A 151 6.94 0.57 16.86
CA PRO A 151 6.99 0.61 15.41
C PRO A 151 5.64 1.06 14.80
N PRO A 152 5.60 2.17 14.05
CA PRO A 152 4.36 2.74 13.59
C PRO A 152 3.84 2.03 12.34
N VAL A 153 2.59 2.32 12.02
CA VAL A 153 2.08 2.23 10.65
C VAL A 153 2.02 3.61 10.02
N ALA A 154 1.94 3.69 8.69
CA ALA A 154 1.74 4.98 8.05
C ALA A 154 0.34 5.52 8.34
N ALA A 155 0.23 6.81 8.67
CA ALA A 155 -1.04 7.51 8.66
C ALA A 155 -1.54 7.69 7.21
N TYR A 156 -2.86 7.73 7.07
CA TYR A 156 -3.55 7.93 5.80
C TYR A 156 -4.51 9.09 5.93
N ASN A 157 -4.71 9.85 4.85
CA ASN A 157 -5.76 10.85 4.85
C ASN A 157 -7.12 10.17 4.62
N PHE A 158 -8.10 10.44 5.49
CA PHE A 158 -9.44 9.85 5.42
C PHE A 158 -10.17 10.13 4.08
N SER A 159 -9.81 11.21 3.39
CA SER A 159 -10.47 11.65 2.15
C SER A 159 -9.94 10.97 0.87
N TRP A 160 -8.79 10.28 0.93
CA TRP A 160 -8.16 9.67 -0.24
C TRP A 160 -9.01 8.58 -0.91
N TYR A 161 -9.92 7.97 -0.15
CA TYR A 161 -10.88 7.01 -0.70
C TYR A 161 -12.22 7.11 0.01
N ASN A 162 -13.32 7.10 -0.73
CA ASN A 162 -14.67 7.11 -0.18
C ASN A 162 -15.68 6.38 -1.06
N SER A 163 -16.87 6.12 -0.53
CA SER A 163 -17.91 5.33 -1.19
C SER A 163 -18.45 5.95 -2.49
N SER A 164 -18.28 7.27 -2.72
CA SER A 164 -18.71 7.90 -3.98
C SER A 164 -17.90 7.44 -5.20
N GLN A 165 -16.71 6.85 -4.97
CA GLN A 165 -15.86 6.30 -6.04
C GLN A 165 -16.31 4.90 -6.48
N ILE A 166 -17.26 4.28 -5.80
CA ILE A 166 -17.76 2.95 -6.15
C ILE A 166 -18.81 3.04 -7.25
N THR A 167 -18.55 2.37 -8.36
CA THR A 167 -19.44 2.33 -9.52
C THR A 167 -20.33 1.10 -9.53
N ASN A 168 -19.83 -0.06 -9.08
CA ASN A 168 -20.59 -1.31 -9.04
C ASN A 168 -20.87 -1.74 -7.60
N TRP A 169 -22.16 -1.84 -7.26
CA TRP A 169 -22.63 -2.29 -5.96
C TRP A 169 -23.21 -3.70 -6.06
N ILE A 170 -22.71 -4.60 -5.22
CA ILE A 170 -23.19 -5.98 -5.08
C ILE A 170 -24.33 -6.02 -4.06
N GLY A 171 -25.39 -6.78 -4.35
CA GLY A 171 -26.53 -6.93 -3.44
C GLY A 171 -27.54 -5.78 -3.50
N THR A 172 -28.44 -5.76 -2.52
CA THR A 172 -29.59 -4.84 -2.47
C THR A 172 -29.87 -4.42 -1.04
N GLY A 173 -30.37 -3.20 -0.85
CA GLY A 173 -30.77 -2.69 0.46
C GLY A 173 -30.34 -1.25 0.68
N ASN A 174 -30.66 -0.73 1.86
CA ASN A 174 -30.42 0.67 2.21
C ASN A 174 -29.05 0.91 2.87
N ASN A 175 -28.47 -0.12 3.51
CA ASN A 175 -27.14 -0.02 4.08
C ASN A 175 -26.10 -0.28 3.00
N THR A 176 -25.01 0.48 3.04
CA THR A 176 -23.85 0.35 2.16
C THR A 176 -22.59 0.13 2.96
N SER A 177 -21.72 -0.79 2.55
CA SER A 177 -20.40 -0.98 3.15
C SER A 177 -19.35 -1.25 2.08
N LEU A 178 -18.09 -1.02 2.43
CA LEU A 178 -16.95 -1.36 1.57
C LEU A 178 -16.22 -2.57 2.13
N VAL A 179 -15.83 -3.49 1.24
CA VAL A 179 -15.00 -4.65 1.57
C VAL A 179 -13.70 -4.56 0.78
N ILE A 180 -12.60 -4.32 1.49
CA ILE A 180 -11.27 -4.14 0.92
C ILE A 180 -10.46 -5.42 1.10
N ILE A 181 -9.81 -5.85 0.04
CA ILE A 181 -8.96 -7.04 -0.04
C ILE A 181 -7.59 -6.60 -0.53
N ASP A 182 -6.61 -6.64 0.36
CA ASP A 182 -5.22 -6.29 0.11
C ASP A 182 -4.35 -7.56 0.13
N PHE A 183 -3.65 -7.83 -0.97
CA PHE A 183 -2.79 -9.02 -1.09
C PHE A 183 -1.37 -8.81 -0.52
N GLY A 184 -1.11 -7.72 0.20
CA GLY A 184 0.18 -7.41 0.82
C GLY A 184 1.31 -7.12 -0.17
N THR A 185 1.00 -6.98 -1.46
CA THR A 185 1.96 -6.82 -2.54
C THR A 185 1.64 -5.61 -3.42
N SER A 186 2.60 -5.18 -4.20
CA SER A 186 2.45 -4.12 -5.20
C SER A 186 3.05 -4.56 -6.53
N SER A 187 2.58 -3.96 -7.62
CA SER A 187 3.19 -4.11 -8.94
C SER A 187 4.59 -3.48 -8.98
N SER A 188 5.33 -3.73 -10.06
CA SER A 188 6.61 -3.07 -10.32
C SER A 188 6.49 -1.54 -10.46
N ALA A 189 5.31 -1.03 -10.81
CA ALA A 189 5.01 0.40 -10.88
C ALA A 189 4.63 1.01 -9.51
N GLY A 190 4.60 0.20 -8.44
CA GLY A 190 4.23 0.65 -7.09
C GLY A 190 2.74 0.55 -6.76
N GLU A 191 1.88 0.25 -7.74
CA GLU A 191 0.44 0.10 -7.54
C GLU A 191 0.15 -1.08 -6.60
N ALA A 192 -0.54 -0.83 -5.49
CA ALA A 192 -0.91 -1.88 -4.55
C ALA A 192 -1.89 -2.88 -5.19
N HIS A 193 -1.70 -4.16 -4.91
CA HIS A 193 -2.71 -5.19 -5.17
C HIS A 193 -3.79 -5.15 -4.07
N SER A 194 -4.47 -4.01 -3.99
CA SER A 194 -5.60 -3.74 -3.09
C SER A 194 -6.87 -3.49 -3.92
N PHE A 195 -7.93 -4.18 -3.57
CA PHE A 195 -9.19 -4.18 -4.30
C PHE A 195 -10.37 -3.90 -3.39
N VAL A 196 -11.42 -3.31 -3.91
CA VAL A 196 -12.64 -3.04 -3.13
C VAL A 196 -13.90 -3.50 -3.84
N PHE A 197 -14.82 -4.07 -3.05
CA PHE A 197 -16.20 -4.28 -3.41
C PHE A 197 -17.09 -3.32 -2.62
N GLY A 198 -18.05 -2.67 -3.28
CA GLY A 198 -19.18 -2.05 -2.60
C GLY A 198 -20.32 -3.05 -2.44
N ILE A 199 -20.88 -3.15 -1.24
CA ILE A 199 -22.01 -4.03 -0.95
C ILE A 199 -23.22 -3.26 -0.43
N LYS A 200 -24.42 -3.74 -0.79
CA LYS A 200 -25.72 -3.27 -0.30
C LYS A 200 -26.47 -4.38 0.42
N TYR A 201 -27.08 -4.05 1.56
CA TYR A 201 -27.82 -4.99 2.39
C TYR A 201 -28.86 -4.28 3.27
N ASN A 202 -29.75 -5.06 3.89
CA ASN A 202 -30.69 -4.59 4.90
C ASN A 202 -30.34 -5.19 6.27
N GLY A 203 -30.64 -4.47 7.34
CA GLY A 203 -30.36 -4.94 8.70
C GLY A 203 -28.86 -4.98 9.02
N SER A 204 -28.43 -5.97 9.80
CA SER A 204 -27.02 -6.20 10.14
C SER A 204 -26.45 -7.34 9.30
N LEU A 205 -25.18 -7.20 8.93
CA LEU A 205 -24.42 -8.20 8.17
C LEU A 205 -23.08 -8.41 8.86
N ASN A 206 -22.69 -9.64 9.14
CA ASN A 206 -21.33 -9.91 9.62
C ASN A 206 -20.33 -10.03 8.45
N ALA A 207 -19.03 -9.97 8.75
CA ALA A 207 -18.00 -9.99 7.71
C ALA A 207 -18.02 -11.28 6.89
N GLU A 208 -18.28 -12.44 7.49
CA GLU A 208 -18.35 -13.71 6.76
C GLU A 208 -19.52 -13.74 5.77
N GLN A 209 -20.70 -13.25 6.19
CA GLN A 209 -21.87 -13.09 5.32
C GLN A 209 -21.63 -12.06 4.21
N ALA A 210 -20.88 -10.99 4.49
CA ALA A 210 -20.47 -10.02 3.47
C ALA A 210 -19.59 -10.67 2.39
N LEU A 211 -18.65 -11.54 2.78
CA LEU A 211 -17.83 -12.29 1.82
C LEU A 211 -18.65 -13.33 1.05
N GLN A 212 -19.62 -14.00 1.70
CA GLN A 212 -20.54 -14.90 1.02
C GLN A 212 -21.40 -14.17 -0.03
N LEU A 213 -21.87 -12.96 0.29
CA LEU A 213 -22.63 -12.11 -0.63
C LEU A 213 -21.78 -11.75 -1.86
N ILE A 214 -20.52 -11.36 -1.66
CA ILE A 214 -19.58 -11.08 -2.75
C ILE A 214 -19.33 -12.35 -3.58
N HIS A 215 -19.02 -13.48 -2.93
CA HIS A 215 -18.76 -14.74 -3.61
C HIS A 215 -19.93 -15.20 -4.49
N ALA A 216 -21.18 -14.98 -4.05
CA ALA A 216 -22.37 -15.35 -4.81
C ALA A 216 -22.57 -14.52 -6.10
N GLN A 217 -21.99 -13.31 -6.20
CA GLN A 217 -22.22 -12.38 -7.31
C GLN A 217 -20.96 -11.99 -8.09
N ALA A 218 -19.78 -12.26 -7.55
CA ALA A 218 -18.48 -12.02 -8.17
C ALA A 218 -17.76 -13.36 -8.41
N PRO A 219 -17.92 -13.99 -9.60
CA PRO A 219 -17.36 -15.33 -9.87
C PRO A 219 -15.81 -15.36 -9.86
N TYR A 220 -15.18 -14.19 -9.95
CA TYR A 220 -13.74 -13.99 -9.86
C TYR A 220 -13.23 -13.84 -8.42
N PHE A 221 -14.11 -13.96 -7.42
CA PHE A 221 -13.76 -13.90 -6.00
C PHE A 221 -14.12 -15.22 -5.31
N ASN A 222 -13.14 -15.83 -4.64
CA ASN A 222 -13.34 -17.05 -3.86
C ASN A 222 -12.64 -16.91 -2.51
N PHE A 223 -13.22 -17.52 -1.48
CA PHE A 223 -12.57 -17.58 -0.18
C PHE A 223 -12.94 -18.87 0.55
N THR A 224 -12.10 -19.27 1.49
CA THR A 224 -12.42 -20.27 2.51
C THR A 224 -12.10 -19.68 3.87
N SER A 225 -12.93 -20.01 4.86
CA SER A 225 -12.73 -19.66 6.25
C SER A 225 -12.62 -20.92 7.10
N GLY A 226 -11.87 -20.82 8.19
CA GLY A 226 -11.70 -21.87 9.20
C GLY A 226 -11.29 -21.25 10.52
N SER A 227 -11.84 -21.74 11.63
CA SER A 227 -11.56 -21.21 12.98
C SER A 227 -11.74 -19.68 13.09
N ASN A 228 -12.79 -19.15 12.47
CA ASN A 228 -13.13 -17.72 12.40
C ASN A 228 -12.06 -16.83 11.75
N LYS A 229 -11.22 -17.37 10.87
CA LYS A 229 -10.22 -16.65 10.08
C LYS A 229 -10.32 -17.05 8.61
N ILE A 230 -9.79 -16.22 7.72
CA ILE A 230 -9.66 -16.56 6.30
C ILE A 230 -8.47 -17.49 6.13
N SER A 231 -8.70 -18.69 5.58
CA SER A 231 -7.66 -19.67 5.26
C SER A 231 -7.11 -19.45 3.85
N THR A 232 -7.99 -19.28 2.87
CA THR A 232 -7.62 -18.95 1.49
C THR A 232 -8.52 -17.86 0.95
N LEU A 233 -7.98 -17.01 0.09
CA LEU A 233 -8.76 -16.03 -0.66
C LEU A 233 -8.10 -15.83 -2.02
N SER A 234 -8.90 -15.80 -3.07
CA SER A 234 -8.48 -15.43 -4.40
C SER A 234 -9.39 -14.36 -5.02
N LEU A 235 -8.77 -13.49 -5.80
CA LEU A 235 -9.44 -12.48 -6.60
C LEU A 235 -8.74 -12.45 -7.96
N ASN A 236 -9.44 -12.88 -9.02
CA ASN A 236 -8.85 -13.13 -10.33
C ASN A 236 -7.57 -14.00 -10.21
N ASN A 237 -6.42 -13.42 -10.54
CA ASN A 237 -5.11 -14.10 -10.57
C ASN A 237 -4.38 -13.98 -9.22
N PHE A 238 -4.88 -13.16 -8.31
CA PHE A 238 -4.28 -12.93 -7.00
C PHE A 238 -4.76 -14.02 -6.04
N THR A 239 -3.83 -14.60 -5.29
CA THR A 239 -4.11 -15.62 -4.28
C THR A 239 -3.36 -15.31 -3.00
N GLY A 240 -4.03 -15.52 -1.87
CA GLY A 240 -3.43 -15.49 -0.54
C GLY A 240 -3.81 -16.77 0.20
N ASN A 241 -2.82 -17.63 0.47
CA ASN A 241 -2.98 -18.87 1.20
C ASN A 241 -2.26 -18.78 2.54
N ALA A 242 -3.00 -18.94 3.64
CA ALA A 242 -2.45 -18.86 4.99
C ALA A 242 -1.42 -19.98 5.21
N SER A 243 -0.14 -19.61 5.26
CA SER A 243 0.96 -20.55 5.52
C SER A 243 2.13 -19.85 6.20
N GLY A 244 2.67 -20.48 7.25
CA GLY A 244 3.73 -19.89 8.07
C GLY A 244 3.29 -18.57 8.70
N THR A 245 4.08 -17.51 8.50
CA THR A 245 3.83 -16.16 9.03
C THR A 245 2.88 -15.33 8.15
N ASN A 246 2.58 -15.78 6.93
CA ASN A 246 1.69 -15.08 6.01
C ASN A 246 0.27 -15.57 6.22
N THR A 247 -0.54 -14.74 6.88
CA THR A 247 -1.95 -15.00 7.17
C THR A 247 -2.79 -13.79 6.77
N TRP A 248 -4.10 -14.00 6.62
CA TRP A 248 -5.04 -12.90 6.44
C TRP A 248 -5.33 -12.25 7.79
N LYS A 249 -5.02 -10.95 7.88
CA LYS A 249 -5.39 -10.07 8.99
C LYS A 249 -6.73 -9.41 8.68
N LEU A 250 -7.53 -9.21 9.72
CA LEU A 250 -8.86 -8.63 9.64
C LEU A 250 -8.83 -7.21 10.22
N PHE A 251 -9.54 -6.29 9.60
CA PHE A 251 -9.65 -4.91 10.03
C PHE A 251 -11.10 -4.43 9.89
N LYS A 252 -11.48 -3.48 10.74
CA LYS A 252 -12.73 -2.74 10.64
C LYS A 252 -12.43 -1.25 10.73
N GLY A 253 -13.08 -0.43 9.92
CA GLY A 253 -12.91 1.02 9.93
C GLY A 253 -14.09 1.74 9.28
N LYS A 254 -13.93 3.04 9.02
CA LYS A 254 -14.88 3.84 8.23
C LYS A 254 -14.23 4.52 7.01
N ASP A 255 -12.91 4.53 6.97
CA ASP A 255 -12.06 5.15 5.96
C ASP A 255 -10.64 4.55 6.08
N LEU A 256 -9.70 5.02 5.27
CA LEU A 256 -8.31 4.54 5.28
C LEU A 256 -7.53 4.90 6.55
N SER A 257 -7.96 5.90 7.33
CA SER A 257 -7.25 6.36 8.52
C SER A 257 -7.65 5.64 9.80
N SER A 258 -8.81 4.97 9.80
CA SER A 258 -9.50 4.47 11.01
C SER A 258 -9.49 2.95 11.16
N TRP A 259 -8.53 2.24 10.56
CA TRP A 259 -8.45 0.78 10.66
C TRP A 259 -8.19 0.30 12.08
N ARG A 260 -9.05 -0.61 12.56
CA ARG A 260 -8.90 -1.36 13.82
C ARG A 260 -8.77 -2.84 13.55
N GLY A 261 -7.68 -3.45 14.00
CA GLY A 261 -7.42 -4.88 13.89
C GLY A 261 -8.51 -5.71 14.57
N GLN A 262 -8.90 -6.80 13.94
CA GLN A 262 -9.93 -7.73 14.41
C GLN A 262 -9.37 -9.16 14.42
N THR A 263 -9.89 -10.02 15.30
CA THR A 263 -9.35 -11.37 15.52
C THR A 263 -10.30 -12.49 15.10
N ASN A 264 -11.59 -12.18 14.92
CA ASN A 264 -12.65 -13.17 14.67
C ASN A 264 -13.60 -12.66 13.58
N LEU A 265 -13.56 -13.30 12.41
CA LEU A 265 -14.31 -12.93 11.22
C LEU A 265 -15.82 -12.82 11.49
N SER A 266 -16.42 -13.84 12.12
CA SER A 266 -17.88 -13.91 12.31
C SER A 266 -18.39 -12.92 13.37
N GLN A 267 -17.51 -12.37 14.21
CA GLN A 267 -17.84 -11.34 15.21
C GLN A 267 -17.80 -9.91 14.65
N ILE A 268 -17.20 -9.69 13.48
CA ILE A 268 -17.15 -8.37 12.86
C ILE A 268 -18.53 -8.06 12.27
N GLN A 269 -19.31 -7.22 12.95
CA GLN A 269 -20.59 -6.71 12.44
C GLN A 269 -20.35 -5.46 11.58
N LEU A 270 -21.01 -5.38 10.43
CA LEU A 270 -21.01 -4.22 9.54
C LEU A 270 -22.32 -3.44 9.70
N GLY A 271 -22.18 -2.21 10.20
CA GLY A 271 -23.21 -1.18 10.13
C GLY A 271 -23.12 -0.38 8.83
N ASN A 272 -24.12 0.47 8.61
CA ASN A 272 -24.13 1.36 7.45
C ASN A 272 -22.86 2.22 7.40
N ASN A 273 -22.22 2.26 6.24
CA ASN A 273 -20.95 2.93 5.92
C ASN A 273 -19.70 2.37 6.62
N ASP A 274 -19.80 1.22 7.30
CA ASP A 274 -18.61 0.55 7.82
C ASP A 274 -17.78 -0.06 6.69
N TRP A 275 -16.46 -0.17 6.93
CA TRP A 275 -15.50 -0.82 6.05
C TRP A 275 -14.98 -2.10 6.70
N LEU A 276 -14.94 -3.17 5.92
CA LEU A 276 -14.23 -4.41 6.23
C LEU A 276 -12.90 -4.40 5.48
N GLY A 277 -11.79 -4.63 6.18
CA GLY A 277 -10.47 -4.80 5.58
C GLY A 277 -9.97 -6.23 5.77
N LEU A 278 -9.48 -6.83 4.70
CA LEU A 278 -8.75 -8.09 4.69
C LEU A 278 -7.38 -7.82 4.10
N SER A 279 -6.31 -8.06 4.85
CA SER A 279 -4.95 -7.83 4.36
C SER A 279 -4.06 -9.05 4.56
N PHE A 280 -3.33 -9.46 3.53
CA PHE A 280 -2.45 -10.62 3.58
C PHE A 280 -1.03 -10.22 4.01
N GLY A 281 -0.47 -10.95 4.98
CA GLY A 281 0.89 -10.69 5.48
C GLY A 281 0.92 -9.54 6.49
N GLN A 282 1.89 -8.63 6.35
CA GLN A 282 2.15 -7.61 7.39
C GLN A 282 1.51 -6.24 7.14
N ARG A 283 1.16 -5.92 5.88
CA ARG A 283 0.63 -4.61 5.48
C ARG A 283 -0.80 -4.39 6.01
N GLN A 284 -1.17 -3.15 6.29
CA GLN A 284 -2.58 -2.77 6.50
C GLN A 284 -3.34 -2.69 5.16
N PRO A 285 -4.69 -2.66 5.18
CA PRO A 285 -5.44 -2.45 3.94
C PRO A 285 -5.02 -1.14 3.26
N PHE A 286 -4.50 -1.24 2.04
CA PHE A 286 -4.00 -0.10 1.26
C PHE A 286 -5.14 0.55 0.47
N THR A 287 -4.92 1.77 -0.04
CA THR A 287 -5.84 2.45 -0.97
C THR A 287 -6.24 1.51 -2.11
N PRO A 288 -7.54 1.15 -2.23
CA PRO A 288 -7.96 0.12 -3.18
C PRO A 288 -8.32 0.71 -4.55
N ARG A 289 -8.40 -0.18 -5.54
CA ARG A 289 -9.16 0.06 -6.78
C ARG A 289 -10.36 -0.86 -6.86
N GLU A 290 -11.38 -0.49 -7.62
CA GLU A 290 -12.60 -1.29 -7.71
C GLU A 290 -12.32 -2.69 -8.29
N ALA A 291 -12.83 -3.72 -7.62
CA ALA A 291 -12.67 -5.11 -8.01
C ALA A 291 -13.54 -5.41 -9.24
N SER A 292 -12.91 -5.79 -10.35
CA SER A 292 -13.60 -6.15 -11.59
C SER A 292 -13.14 -7.50 -12.11
N ASN A 293 -13.97 -8.10 -12.95
CA ASN A 293 -13.67 -9.36 -13.61
C ASN A 293 -12.57 -9.15 -14.66
N LEU A 294 -11.41 -9.79 -14.50
CA LEU A 294 -10.27 -9.62 -15.42
C LEU A 294 -10.38 -10.45 -16.71
N ILE A 295 -11.55 -10.99 -17.06
CA ILE A 295 -11.78 -11.78 -18.29
C ILE A 295 -11.45 -10.99 -19.60
N LEU A 296 -11.11 -9.70 -19.52
CA LEU A 296 -10.65 -8.88 -20.66
C LEU A 296 -9.23 -8.29 -20.51
N GLY A 297 -8.48 -8.64 -19.46
CA GLY A 297 -7.11 -8.20 -19.27
C GLY A 297 -6.12 -9.27 -19.72
N VAL A 298 -5.43 -9.07 -20.83
CA VAL A 298 -4.26 -9.87 -21.19
C VAL A 298 -3.31 -9.82 -20.00
N SER A 299 -2.98 -10.98 -19.42
CA SER A 299 -1.96 -11.09 -18.39
C SER A 299 -0.72 -10.29 -18.82
N GLU A 300 -0.28 -9.36 -17.97
CA GLU A 300 1.02 -8.71 -18.11
C GLU A 300 2.12 -9.75 -17.86
N ASN A 301 2.24 -10.71 -18.77
CA ASN A 301 3.48 -11.43 -18.94
C ASN A 301 4.49 -10.38 -19.40
N SER A 302 5.57 -10.25 -18.63
CA SER A 302 6.76 -9.47 -18.94
C SER A 302 7.21 -9.73 -20.40
N LYS A 303 6.68 -8.92 -21.33
CA LYS A 303 7.10 -8.95 -22.72
C LYS A 303 8.55 -8.50 -22.73
N LYS A 304 9.47 -9.38 -23.11
CA LYS A 304 10.80 -8.95 -23.58
C LYS A 304 10.54 -7.86 -24.64
N GLU A 305 10.91 -6.62 -24.34
CA GLU A 305 10.73 -5.52 -25.29
C GLU A 305 11.66 -5.72 -26.50
N PHE A 306 11.06 -5.87 -27.68
CA PHE A 306 11.80 -5.86 -28.93
C PHE A 306 12.12 -4.41 -29.29
N ARG A 307 13.37 -4.13 -29.68
CA ARG A 307 13.76 -2.80 -30.14
C ARG A 307 13.79 -2.79 -31.66
N ILE A 308 13.11 -1.82 -32.28
CA ILE A 308 13.09 -1.64 -33.74
C ILE A 308 13.78 -0.34 -34.09
N TYR A 309 14.85 -0.41 -34.90
CA TYR A 309 15.60 0.76 -35.35
C TYR A 309 16.13 0.61 -36.78
N PRO A 310 16.42 1.71 -37.49
CA PRO A 310 16.05 3.08 -37.13
C PRO A 310 14.54 3.27 -37.12
N ASN A 311 14.04 4.18 -36.27
CA ASN A 311 12.65 4.64 -36.31
C ASN A 311 12.66 6.14 -35.93
N PRO A 312 12.36 7.07 -36.86
CA PRO A 312 11.90 6.85 -38.22
C PRO A 312 12.92 6.17 -39.15
N ALA A 313 12.44 5.29 -40.03
CA ALA A 313 13.21 4.45 -40.94
C ALA A 313 13.13 4.96 -42.39
N SER A 314 14.19 4.76 -43.19
CA SER A 314 14.18 5.11 -44.64
C SER A 314 14.27 3.86 -45.50
N ASP A 315 15.30 3.03 -45.28
CA ASP A 315 15.58 1.89 -46.15
C ASP A 315 15.22 0.53 -45.55
N PHE A 316 15.51 0.36 -44.27
CA PHE A 316 15.29 -0.89 -43.55
C PHE A 316 14.96 -0.62 -42.09
N ILE A 317 14.38 -1.63 -41.45
CA ILE A 317 14.29 -1.75 -39.99
C ILE A 317 15.05 -2.98 -39.53
N ARG A 318 15.63 -2.89 -38.34
CA ARG A 318 16.29 -3.98 -37.63
C ARG A 318 15.58 -4.22 -36.30
N ILE A 319 15.32 -5.50 -36.01
CA ILE A 319 14.67 -5.97 -34.79
C ILE A 319 15.73 -6.60 -33.89
N GLU A 320 15.94 -6.03 -32.73
CA GLU A 320 16.80 -6.55 -31.67
C GLU A 320 16.02 -7.41 -30.67
N ASN A 321 16.74 -8.31 -29.98
CA ASN A 321 16.22 -9.26 -29.00
C ASN A 321 15.22 -10.28 -29.58
N ALA A 322 15.25 -10.51 -30.90
CA ALA A 322 14.42 -11.47 -31.62
C ALA A 322 15.04 -12.89 -31.65
N GLU A 323 15.27 -13.46 -30.47
CA GLU A 323 15.55 -14.90 -30.34
C GLU A 323 14.36 -15.71 -30.88
N ASP A 324 14.61 -16.78 -31.62
CA ASP A 324 13.59 -17.65 -32.22
C ASP A 324 12.55 -16.96 -33.12
N LEU A 325 12.96 -15.92 -33.86
CA LEU A 325 12.10 -15.24 -34.82
C LEU A 325 11.49 -16.23 -35.84
N LYS A 326 10.18 -16.15 -36.03
CA LYS A 326 9.43 -16.96 -37.01
C LYS A 326 8.99 -16.12 -38.19
N GLU A 327 8.39 -14.96 -37.91
CA GLU A 327 7.77 -14.13 -38.93
C GLU A 327 7.72 -12.67 -38.47
N VAL A 328 7.89 -11.76 -39.41
CA VAL A 328 7.69 -10.32 -39.26
C VAL A 328 6.69 -9.88 -40.32
N ASN A 329 5.54 -9.37 -39.93
CA ASN A 329 4.55 -8.81 -40.85
C ASN A 329 4.48 -7.30 -40.66
N ILE A 330 4.45 -6.56 -41.76
CA ILE A 330 4.24 -5.11 -41.74
C ILE A 330 2.86 -4.82 -42.33
N TYR A 331 2.08 -4.02 -41.60
CA TYR A 331 0.73 -3.62 -41.97
C TYR A 331 0.65 -2.09 -42.14
N ALA A 332 -0.11 -1.65 -43.13
CA ALA A 332 -0.54 -0.26 -43.23
C ALA A 332 -1.56 0.07 -42.11
N VAL A 333 -1.78 1.36 -41.83
CA VAL A 333 -2.78 1.81 -40.85
C VAL A 333 -4.22 1.37 -41.16
N SER A 334 -4.50 1.01 -42.42
CA SER A 334 -5.77 0.41 -42.84
C SER A 334 -5.95 -1.06 -42.43
N GLY A 335 -4.92 -1.68 -41.82
CA GLY A 335 -4.90 -3.11 -41.49
C GLY A 335 -4.44 -4.01 -42.64
N GLN A 336 -4.20 -3.46 -43.84
CA GLN A 336 -3.68 -4.23 -44.96
C GLN A 336 -2.23 -4.67 -44.71
N LYS A 337 -1.94 -5.97 -44.83
CA LYS A 337 -0.56 -6.49 -44.81
C LYS A 337 0.16 -6.06 -46.08
N VAL A 338 1.28 -5.36 -45.93
CA VAL A 338 2.06 -4.78 -47.05
C VAL A 338 3.39 -5.48 -47.27
N LEU A 339 4.00 -6.05 -46.23
CA LEU A 339 5.24 -6.83 -46.32
C LEU A 339 5.24 -7.98 -45.32
N THR A 340 5.98 -9.03 -45.65
CA THR A 340 6.32 -10.13 -44.75
C THR A 340 7.81 -10.46 -44.88
N GLY A 341 8.43 -10.87 -43.78
CA GLY A 341 9.81 -11.34 -43.75
C GLY A 341 10.02 -12.30 -42.58
N ASN A 342 11.17 -12.94 -42.55
CA ASN A 342 11.53 -13.93 -41.54
C ASN A 342 12.94 -13.69 -40.96
N THR A 343 13.51 -12.52 -41.21
CA THR A 343 14.84 -12.12 -40.73
C THR A 343 14.74 -10.90 -39.81
N THR A 344 15.79 -10.66 -39.04
CA THR A 344 15.86 -9.51 -38.13
C THR A 344 16.11 -8.18 -38.84
N LYS A 345 16.38 -8.16 -40.15
CA LYS A 345 16.57 -6.95 -40.96
C LYS A 345 15.61 -6.97 -42.15
N ILE A 346 14.60 -6.09 -42.14
CA ILE A 346 13.55 -6.01 -43.16
C ILE A 346 13.77 -4.78 -44.04
N ASN A 347 13.83 -4.97 -45.36
CA ASN A 347 13.87 -3.87 -46.33
C ASN A 347 12.46 -3.27 -46.46
N ILE A 348 12.36 -1.95 -46.34
CA ILE A 348 11.11 -1.18 -46.43
C ILE A 348 11.17 -0.05 -47.47
N GLN A 349 12.19 -0.03 -48.34
CA GLN A 349 12.36 1.01 -49.36
C GLN A 349 11.16 1.14 -50.30
N THR A 350 10.48 0.03 -50.55
CA THR A 350 9.29 -0.04 -51.43
C THR A 350 8.04 0.56 -50.79
N LEU A 351 8.04 0.80 -49.47
CA LEU A 351 6.93 1.42 -48.76
C LEU A 351 6.93 2.93 -48.97
N LYS A 352 5.73 3.51 -49.12
CA LYS A 352 5.55 4.97 -49.14
C LYS A 352 5.81 5.56 -47.75
N ALA A 353 6.13 6.85 -47.70
CA ALA A 353 6.22 7.58 -46.45
C ALA A 353 4.91 7.47 -45.66
N GLY A 354 4.98 7.15 -44.37
CA GLY A 354 3.79 6.92 -43.56
C GLY A 354 4.02 6.09 -42.30
N ILE A 355 2.93 5.84 -41.57
CA ILE A 355 2.93 5.03 -40.35
C ILE A 355 2.63 3.58 -40.71
N TYR A 356 3.36 2.65 -40.11
CA TYR A 356 3.16 1.22 -40.26
C TYR A 356 3.18 0.51 -38.91
N LEU A 357 2.49 -0.63 -38.84
CA LEU A 357 2.52 -1.55 -37.70
C LEU A 357 3.35 -2.78 -38.06
N VAL A 358 4.34 -3.10 -37.24
CA VAL A 358 5.23 -4.26 -37.39
C VAL A 358 4.86 -5.29 -36.36
N GLU A 359 4.27 -6.40 -36.81
CA GLU A 359 4.00 -7.58 -36.00
C GLU A 359 5.22 -8.51 -36.05
N ILE A 360 5.76 -8.86 -34.89
CA ILE A 360 6.90 -9.76 -34.72
C ILE A 360 6.39 -11.02 -34.03
N LYS A 361 6.53 -12.17 -34.69
CA LYS A 361 6.19 -13.49 -34.17
C LYS A 361 7.46 -14.27 -33.88
N THR A 362 7.59 -14.73 -32.65
CA THR A 362 8.63 -15.67 -32.21
C THR A 362 8.01 -17.02 -31.86
N SER A 363 8.83 -18.00 -31.47
CA SER A 363 8.35 -19.28 -30.92
C SER A 363 7.48 -19.13 -29.67
N LYS A 364 7.61 -18.02 -28.92
CA LYS A 364 6.98 -17.84 -27.60
C LYS A 364 5.94 -16.73 -27.54
N ASN A 365 6.07 -15.69 -28.38
CA ASN A 365 5.22 -14.51 -28.29
C ASN A 365 4.96 -13.85 -29.65
N THR A 366 3.91 -13.03 -29.70
CA THR A 366 3.62 -12.10 -30.79
C THR A 366 3.52 -10.68 -30.23
N THR A 367 4.21 -9.72 -30.84
CA THR A 367 4.19 -8.31 -30.43
C THR A 367 4.00 -7.41 -31.63
N VAL A 368 3.40 -6.23 -31.42
CA VAL A 368 3.16 -5.24 -32.49
C VAL A 368 3.80 -3.92 -32.09
N HIS A 369 4.57 -3.34 -33.00
CA HIS A 369 5.28 -2.06 -32.80
C HIS A 369 4.94 -1.08 -33.93
N LYS A 370 4.83 0.19 -33.60
CA LYS A 370 4.62 1.26 -34.58
C LYS A 370 5.97 1.76 -35.10
N ILE A 371 6.10 1.87 -36.42
CA ILE A 371 7.24 2.53 -37.08
C ILE A 371 6.78 3.68 -37.98
N ILE A 372 7.68 4.62 -38.24
CA ILE A 372 7.48 5.74 -39.15
C ILE A 372 8.45 5.55 -40.33
N LYS A 373 7.93 5.38 -41.54
CA LYS A 373 8.70 5.41 -42.79
C LYS A 373 8.80 6.86 -43.28
N LYS A 374 10.03 7.34 -43.49
CA LYS A 374 10.31 8.64 -44.12
C LYS A 374 10.04 8.64 -45.61
#